data_AF-A0A0S4PYC1-F1
#
_entry.id   AF-A0A0S4PYC1-F1
#
_cell.length_a   1.000
_cell.length_b   1.000
_cell.length_c   1.000
_cell.angle_alpha   90.00
_cell.angle_beta   90.00
_cell.angle_gamma   90.00
#
_symmetry.space_group_name_H-M   'P 1'
#
loop_
_entity.id
_entity.type
_entity.pdbx_description
1 polymer ?
#
loop_
_entity_poly.entity_id
_entity_poly.type
_entity_poly.pdbx_seq_one_letter_code
_entity_poly.pdbx_strand_id
1 'polypeptide(L)'
;MLVAAVAALILAFGARNQVGEIGGVPFTEIADVTWRASLVVAIGALVFLIYRGQLIDALRTILVWVGLASVIAFAYNYRADLLGLGHRVVGWTLPSTLTGNPGEAPQVELTRTRSGDFTVRADVNGRRVPMIVDTGATAVVLTVDAAKAAGLPLDFLRYDVVVETANGRTKAASIVIEKLTVGDIVARRVPALVAESGNSLKTSLLGMTFLNRLDSYEVRGDRLVLRGRPSS
;
A
#
# COMPACT_ATOMS: atom_id res chain seq x y z
N MET A 1 -31.04 11.41 -49.93
CA MET A 1 -30.98 12.04 -51.27
C MET A 1 -30.78 13.56 -51.22
N LEU A 2 -31.46 14.31 -50.34
CA LEU A 2 -31.29 15.77 -50.22
C LEU A 2 -29.86 16.23 -49.85
N VAL A 3 -29.16 15.47 -49.01
CA VAL A 3 -27.78 15.78 -48.54
C VAL A 3 -26.74 15.69 -49.67
N ALA A 4 -26.88 14.72 -50.57
CA ALA A 4 -26.00 14.58 -51.73
C ALA A 4 -26.20 15.72 -52.75
N ALA A 5 -27.45 16.20 -52.90
CA ALA A 5 -27.76 17.31 -53.79
C ALA A 5 -27.19 18.64 -53.29
N VAL A 6 -27.23 18.90 -51.98
CA VAL A 6 -26.66 20.13 -51.39
C VAL A 6 -25.12 20.11 -51.40
N ALA A 7 -24.51 18.97 -51.09
CA ALA A 7 -23.05 18.81 -51.19
C ALA A 7 -22.56 18.95 -52.64
N ALA A 8 -23.28 18.38 -53.61
CA ALA A 8 -22.97 18.52 -55.03
C ALA A 8 -23.15 19.96 -55.52
N LEU A 9 -24.13 20.72 -55.01
CA LEU A 9 -24.34 22.13 -55.36
C LEU A 9 -23.20 23.02 -54.83
N ILE A 10 -22.70 22.75 -53.62
CA ILE A 10 -21.59 23.50 -53.00
C ILE A 10 -20.28 23.20 -53.72
N LEU A 11 -20.03 21.93 -54.07
CA LEU A 11 -18.89 21.51 -54.90
C LEU A 11 -18.95 22.11 -56.32
N ALA A 12 -20.13 22.10 -56.95
CA ALA A 12 -20.32 22.66 -58.28
C ALA A 12 -20.18 24.19 -58.32
N PHE A 13 -20.57 24.88 -57.24
CA PHE A 13 -20.42 26.33 -57.11
C PHE A 13 -18.97 26.73 -56.82
N GLY A 14 -18.25 25.94 -56.00
CA GLY A 14 -16.81 26.15 -55.75
C GLY A 14 -15.91 25.89 -56.97
N ALA A 15 -16.36 25.07 -57.93
CA ALA A 15 -15.60 24.73 -59.13
C ALA A 15 -15.75 25.71 -60.31
N ARG A 16 -16.65 26.71 -60.23
CA ARG A 16 -16.93 27.61 -61.36
C ARG A 16 -16.10 28.90 -61.27
N ASN A 17 -14.88 28.82 -61.79
CA ASN A 17 -13.93 29.94 -61.95
C ASN A 17 -14.58 31.22 -62.48
N GLN A 18 -14.53 32.30 -61.70
CA GLN A 18 -14.53 33.66 -62.25
C GLN A 18 -13.24 34.35 -61.80
N VAL A 19 -12.38 34.62 -62.79
CA VAL A 19 -11.13 35.36 -62.61
C VAL A 19 -11.47 36.84 -62.64
N GLY A 20 -11.29 37.50 -61.51
CA GLY A 20 -11.35 38.96 -61.36
C GLY A 20 -10.58 39.35 -60.11
N GLU A 21 -10.20 40.61 -59.95
CA GLU A 21 -9.65 41.19 -58.71
C GLU A 21 -10.63 42.28 -58.25
N ILE A 22 -10.96 42.29 -56.95
CA ILE A 22 -11.73 43.39 -56.34
C ILE A 22 -10.90 43.90 -55.16
N GLY A 23 -10.38 45.13 -55.27
CA GLY A 23 -9.70 45.80 -54.16
C GLY A 23 -8.30 45.29 -53.83
N GLY A 24 -7.56 44.72 -54.79
CA GLY A 24 -6.13 44.39 -54.63
C GLY A 24 -5.81 43.10 -53.87
N VAL A 25 -6.81 42.25 -53.61
CA VAL A 25 -6.61 40.92 -53.01
C VAL A 25 -6.91 39.84 -54.05
N PRO A 26 -5.97 38.92 -54.36
CA PRO A 26 -6.22 37.85 -55.32
C PRO A 26 -7.27 36.87 -54.78
N PHE A 27 -8.27 36.53 -55.61
CA PHE A 27 -9.40 35.66 -55.23
C PHE A 27 -8.99 34.28 -54.69
N THR A 28 -7.74 33.85 -54.94
CA THR A 28 -7.19 32.58 -54.47
C THR A 28 -7.01 32.53 -52.95
N GLU A 29 -6.77 33.66 -52.27
CA GLU A 29 -6.70 33.70 -50.79
C GLU A 29 -8.09 33.74 -50.14
N ILE A 30 -9.06 34.41 -50.75
CA ILE A 30 -10.45 34.50 -50.25
C ILE A 30 -11.20 33.18 -50.53
N ALA A 31 -10.89 32.49 -51.62
CA ALA A 31 -11.47 31.18 -51.96
C ALA A 31 -11.08 30.07 -50.97
N ASP A 32 -9.85 30.06 -50.46
CA ASP A 32 -9.37 29.02 -49.53
C ASP A 32 -10.04 29.11 -48.15
N VAL A 33 -10.29 30.33 -47.65
CA VAL A 33 -11.03 30.54 -46.39
C VAL A 33 -12.52 30.21 -46.55
N THR A 34 -13.11 30.57 -47.68
CA THR A 34 -14.54 30.35 -47.94
C THR A 34 -14.86 28.86 -48.07
N TRP A 35 -13.98 28.09 -48.73
CA TRP A 35 -14.11 26.64 -48.85
C TRP A 35 -14.00 25.94 -47.48
N ARG A 36 -13.00 26.31 -46.65
CA ARG A 36 -12.84 25.73 -45.30
C ARG A 36 -14.00 26.05 -44.37
N ALA A 37 -14.53 27.28 -44.43
CA ALA A 37 -15.71 27.67 -43.65
C ALA A 37 -16.97 26.87 -44.06
N SER A 38 -17.17 26.62 -45.36
CA SER A 38 -18.30 25.84 -45.85
C SER A 38 -18.23 24.36 -45.42
N LEU A 39 -17.02 23.79 -45.32
CA LEU A 39 -16.82 22.43 -44.79
C LEU A 39 -17.20 22.32 -43.31
N VAL A 40 -16.83 23.29 -42.48
CA VAL A 40 -17.18 23.28 -41.05
C VAL A 40 -18.70 23.42 -40.85
N VAL A 41 -19.36 24.28 -41.63
CA VAL A 41 -20.82 24.45 -41.58
C VAL A 41 -21.54 23.20 -42.09
N ALA A 42 -21.05 22.57 -43.16
CA ALA A 42 -21.63 21.35 -43.71
C ALA A 42 -21.47 20.16 -42.75
N ILE A 43 -20.30 20.01 -42.13
CA ILE A 43 -20.05 18.97 -41.11
C ILE A 43 -20.91 19.25 -39.86
N GLY A 44 -20.97 20.51 -39.41
CA GLY A 44 -21.80 20.92 -38.27
C GLY A 44 -23.29 20.66 -38.51
N ALA A 45 -23.80 20.97 -39.71
CA ALA A 45 -25.17 20.69 -40.11
C ALA A 45 -25.43 19.18 -40.26
N LEU A 46 -24.46 18.41 -40.77
CA LEU A 46 -24.56 16.96 -40.88
C LEU A 46 -24.61 16.28 -39.52
N VAL A 47 -23.73 16.68 -38.59
CA VAL A 47 -23.75 16.22 -37.19
C VAL A 47 -25.07 16.62 -36.52
N PHE A 48 -25.50 17.87 -36.68
CA PHE A 48 -26.77 18.34 -36.10
C PHE A 48 -28.00 17.57 -36.63
N LEU A 49 -28.00 17.17 -37.90
CA LEU A 49 -29.08 16.38 -38.50
C LEU A 49 -29.04 14.91 -38.09
N ILE A 50 -27.85 14.32 -37.92
CA ILE A 50 -27.68 12.94 -37.45
C ILE A 50 -28.03 12.82 -35.96
N TYR A 51 -27.71 13.83 -35.16
CA TYR A 51 -27.96 13.86 -33.71
C TYR A 51 -29.27 14.56 -33.30
N ARG A 52 -30.12 14.91 -34.26
CA ARG A 52 -31.43 15.54 -33.99
C ARG A 52 -32.33 14.53 -33.28
N GLY A 53 -32.37 14.62 -31.94
CA GLY A 53 -33.15 13.74 -31.06
C GLY A 53 -32.34 12.85 -30.12
N GLN A 54 -31.02 12.71 -30.34
CA GLN A 54 -30.12 11.87 -29.52
C GLN A 54 -29.16 12.71 -28.66
N LEU A 55 -29.39 14.01 -28.50
CA LEU A 55 -28.57 14.88 -27.64
C LEU A 55 -28.44 14.31 -26.22
N ILE A 56 -29.51 13.70 -25.71
CA ILE A 56 -29.54 13.02 -24.40
C ILE A 56 -28.68 11.75 -24.42
N ASP A 57 -28.64 11.01 -25.52
CA ASP A 57 -27.83 9.79 -25.68
C ASP A 57 -26.35 10.10 -25.89
N ALA A 58 -26.03 11.17 -26.60
CA ALA A 58 -24.67 11.71 -26.71
C ALA A 58 -24.16 12.18 -25.35
N LEU A 59 -25.00 12.88 -24.57
CA LEU A 59 -24.67 13.29 -23.20
C LEU A 59 -24.44 12.07 -22.29
N ARG A 60 -25.30 11.04 -22.37
CA ARG A 60 -25.14 9.78 -21.63
C ARG A 60 -23.82 9.10 -21.97
N THR A 61 -23.46 9.05 -23.25
CA THR A 61 -22.21 8.43 -23.71
C THR A 61 -20.99 9.18 -23.17
N ILE A 62 -21.01 10.52 -23.24
CA ILE A 62 -19.94 11.36 -22.67
C ILE A 62 -19.83 11.15 -21.17
N LEU A 63 -20.96 11.10 -20.44
CA LEU A 63 -20.96 10.85 -19.00
C LEU A 63 -20.38 9.47 -18.64
N VAL A 64 -20.67 8.43 -19.43
CA VAL A 64 -20.07 7.10 -19.24
C VAL A 64 -18.56 7.14 -19.43
N TRP A 65 -18.06 7.81 -20.47
CA TRP A 65 -16.63 7.94 -20.73
C TRP A 65 -15.91 8.79 -19.68
N VAL A 66 -16.51 9.90 -19.25
CA VAL A 66 -15.97 10.74 -18.16
C VAL A 66 -15.94 9.94 -16.84
N GLY A 67 -16.99 9.16 -16.56
CA GLY A 67 -17.02 8.26 -15.40
C GLY A 67 -15.92 7.21 -15.46
N LEU A 68 -15.76 6.54 -16.61
CA LEU A 68 -14.72 5.53 -16.82
C LEU A 68 -13.31 6.13 -16.68
N ALA A 69 -13.06 7.28 -17.30
CA ALA A 69 -11.79 8.00 -17.17
C ALA A 69 -11.53 8.43 -15.73
N SER A 70 -12.57 8.84 -15.00
CA SER A 70 -12.47 9.21 -13.58
C SER A 70 -12.13 8.01 -12.70
N VAL A 71 -12.73 6.84 -12.94
CA VAL A 71 -12.39 5.59 -12.24
C VAL A 71 -10.95 5.18 -12.51
N ILE A 72 -10.49 5.27 -13.78
CA ILE A 72 -9.10 4.96 -14.15
C ILE A 72 -8.13 5.96 -13.49
N ALA A 73 -8.44 7.26 -13.51
CA ALA A 73 -7.63 8.28 -12.86
C ALA A 73 -7.58 8.10 -11.34
N PHE A 74 -8.71 7.72 -10.72
CA PHE A 74 -8.78 7.38 -9.30
C PHE A 74 -7.93 6.14 -8.99
N ALA A 75 -8.07 5.05 -9.77
CA ALA A 75 -7.25 3.85 -9.62
C ALA A 75 -5.75 4.15 -9.80
N TYR A 76 -5.38 5.05 -10.71
CA TYR A 76 -4.00 5.47 -10.91
C TYR A 76 -3.47 6.34 -9.76
N ASN A 77 -4.31 7.21 -9.18
CA ASN A 77 -3.92 8.03 -8.04
C ASN A 77 -3.74 7.19 -6.77
N TYR A 78 -4.57 6.15 -6.59
CA TYR A 78 -4.48 5.17 -5.51
C TYR A 78 -3.63 3.94 -5.87
N ARG A 79 -2.80 4.00 -6.93
CA ARG A 79 -1.91 2.90 -7.33
C ARG A 79 -0.98 2.44 -6.20
N ALA A 80 -0.61 3.36 -5.29
CA ALA A 80 0.23 3.09 -4.13
C ALA A 80 -0.48 2.25 -3.05
N ASP A 81 -1.80 2.39 -2.91
CA ASP A 81 -2.62 1.62 -1.95
C ASP A 81 -3.10 0.29 -2.55
N LEU A 82 -3.39 0.25 -3.86
CA LEU A 82 -3.83 -0.96 -4.55
C LEU A 82 -2.72 -2.03 -4.62
N LEU A 83 -1.46 -1.63 -4.76
CA LEU A 83 -0.32 -2.54 -4.64
C LEU A 83 -0.11 -3.07 -3.20
N GLY A 84 -0.60 -2.35 -2.19
CA GLY A 84 -0.62 -2.77 -0.78
C GLY A 84 -1.73 -3.78 -0.45
N LEU A 85 -2.82 -3.83 -1.22
CA LEU A 85 -3.92 -4.80 -1.05
C LEU A 85 -3.62 -6.16 -1.71
N GLY A 86 -2.84 -6.20 -2.80
CA GLY A 86 -2.39 -7.46 -3.42
C GLY A 86 -1.50 -8.31 -2.51
N HIS A 87 -0.73 -7.67 -1.63
CA HIS A 87 0.11 -8.38 -0.65
C HIS A 87 -0.68 -8.93 0.55
N ARG A 88 -1.95 -8.53 0.75
CA ARG A 88 -2.80 -9.03 1.85
C ARG A 88 -3.59 -10.29 1.50
N VAL A 89 -3.78 -10.59 0.22
CA VAL A 89 -4.49 -11.82 -0.23
C VAL A 89 -3.51 -12.94 -0.63
N VAL A 90 -2.21 -12.65 -0.78
CA VAL A 90 -1.15 -13.67 -0.89
C VAL A 90 -0.44 -13.92 0.45
N GLY A 91 -0.64 -13.05 1.44
CA GLY A 91 -0.09 -13.17 2.81
C GLY A 91 -0.68 -14.27 3.69
N TRP A 92 -1.49 -15.19 3.15
CA TRP A 92 -1.94 -16.38 3.90
C TRP A 92 -1.01 -17.58 3.73
N THR A 93 -0.03 -17.54 2.83
CA THR A 93 0.87 -18.69 2.60
C THR A 93 2.36 -18.37 2.50
N LEU A 94 2.79 -17.10 2.50
CA LEU A 94 4.23 -16.76 2.43
C LEU A 94 4.65 -15.77 3.55
N PRO A 95 5.71 -16.09 4.33
CA PRO A 95 6.21 -15.25 5.42
C PRO A 95 6.83 -13.95 4.89
N SER A 96 6.73 -12.87 5.69
CA SER A 96 7.56 -11.65 5.71
C SER A 96 8.40 -11.39 4.46
N THR A 97 8.00 -10.40 3.65
CA THR A 97 8.77 -9.94 2.49
C THR A 97 10.21 -9.61 2.89
N LEU A 98 11.11 -10.48 2.44
CA LEU A 98 12.56 -10.42 2.57
C LEU A 98 13.08 -9.39 1.56
N THR A 99 13.34 -8.16 2.00
CA THR A 99 14.24 -7.25 1.28
C THR A 99 15.51 -7.12 2.10
N GLY A 100 16.36 -8.14 2.02
CA GLY A 100 17.73 -8.06 2.46
C GLY A 100 18.63 -8.24 1.23
N ASN A 101 19.11 -7.13 0.66
CA ASN A 101 20.28 -7.21 -0.20
C ASN A 101 21.45 -7.77 0.65
N PRO A 102 22.23 -8.76 0.18
CA PRO A 102 23.39 -9.24 0.90
C PRO A 102 24.38 -8.07 1.09
N GLY A 103 24.46 -7.55 2.32
CA GLY A 103 25.26 -6.37 2.69
C GLY A 103 24.49 -5.30 3.46
N GLU A 104 23.15 -5.32 3.47
CA GLU A 104 22.33 -4.37 4.23
C GLU A 104 21.95 -4.96 5.60
N ALA A 105 21.93 -4.14 6.63
CA ALA A 105 21.59 -4.57 8.00
C ALA A 105 20.15 -5.11 8.05
N PRO A 106 19.89 -6.24 8.73
CA PRO A 106 18.57 -6.86 8.73
C PRO A 106 17.53 -5.89 9.30
N GLN A 107 16.43 -5.68 8.57
CA GLN A 107 15.37 -4.74 8.94
C GLN A 107 14.02 -5.45 9.00
N VAL A 108 13.23 -5.15 10.04
CA VAL A 108 11.85 -5.61 10.18
C VAL A 108 10.94 -4.41 10.40
N GLU A 109 9.92 -4.27 9.56
CA GLU A 109 8.88 -3.25 9.71
C GLU A 109 7.57 -3.90 10.16
N LEU A 110 7.00 -3.37 11.24
CA LEU A 110 5.76 -3.82 11.85
C LEU A 110 4.73 -2.71 11.73
N THR A 111 3.50 -3.07 11.35
CA THR A 111 2.37 -2.14 11.34
C THR A 111 1.58 -2.28 12.63
N ARG A 112 1.13 -1.15 13.17
CA ARG A 112 0.25 -1.10 14.34
C ARG A 112 -1.05 -1.84 14.04
N THR A 113 -1.45 -2.71 14.95
CA THR A 113 -2.71 -3.43 14.85
C THR A 113 -3.90 -2.52 15.19
N ARG A 114 -5.12 -2.99 14.93
CA ARG A 114 -6.34 -2.26 15.32
C ARG A 114 -6.49 -2.06 16.83
N SER A 115 -5.84 -2.89 17.65
CA SER A 115 -5.82 -2.72 19.11
C SER A 115 -4.83 -1.65 19.57
N GLY A 116 -3.98 -1.15 18.69
CA GLY A 116 -2.94 -0.17 19.01
C GLY A 116 -1.57 -0.77 19.27
N ASP A 117 -1.45 -2.11 19.32
CA ASP A 117 -0.19 -2.79 19.63
C ASP A 117 0.62 -3.14 18.38
N PHE A 118 1.94 -3.24 18.51
CA PHE A 118 2.80 -3.82 17.48
C PHE A 118 2.96 -5.31 17.76
N THR A 119 2.49 -6.17 16.85
CA THR A 119 2.61 -7.63 17.02
C THR A 119 3.64 -8.19 16.06
N VAL A 120 4.37 -9.20 16.52
CA VAL A 120 5.38 -9.91 15.73
C VAL A 120 5.39 -11.39 16.06
N ARG A 121 5.73 -12.22 15.08
CA ARG A 121 6.03 -13.64 15.32
C ARG A 121 7.53 -13.79 15.45
N ALA A 122 8.00 -13.97 16.67
CA ALA A 122 9.39 -14.27 16.96
C ALA A 122 9.61 -15.78 16.95
N ASP A 123 10.81 -16.20 16.62
CA ASP A 123 11.27 -17.56 16.78
C ASP A 123 12.13 -17.64 18.05
N VAL A 124 11.64 -18.38 19.04
CA VAL A 124 12.29 -18.64 20.33
C VAL A 124 12.81 -20.07 20.30
N ASN A 125 14.12 -20.26 20.25
CA ASN A 125 14.77 -21.57 20.17
C ASN A 125 14.21 -22.51 19.07
N GLY A 126 13.84 -21.97 17.91
CA GLY A 126 13.26 -22.73 16.78
C GLY A 126 11.73 -22.81 16.79
N ARG A 127 11.05 -22.21 17.78
CA ARG A 127 9.59 -22.23 17.89
C ARG A 127 9.01 -20.85 17.65
N ARG A 128 8.03 -20.75 16.75
CA ARG A 128 7.27 -19.52 16.51
C ARG A 128 6.38 -19.18 17.71
N VAL A 129 6.63 -18.03 18.32
CA VAL A 129 5.87 -17.46 19.44
C VAL A 129 5.31 -16.10 19.01
N PRO A 130 3.99 -15.87 19.12
CA PRO A 130 3.43 -14.54 18.93
C PRO A 130 3.82 -13.65 20.10
N MET A 131 4.31 -12.45 19.80
CA MET A 131 4.75 -11.47 20.79
C MET A 131 4.21 -10.08 20.45
N ILE A 132 4.03 -9.26 21.49
CA ILE A 132 3.78 -7.83 21.36
C ILE A 132 5.09 -7.10 21.63
N VAL A 133 5.46 -6.14 20.78
CA VAL A 133 6.61 -5.27 21.05
C VAL A 133 6.21 -4.22 22.07
N ASP A 134 6.90 -4.22 23.20
CA ASP A 134 6.63 -3.33 24.33
C ASP A 134 7.91 -2.64 24.78
N THR A 135 8.05 -1.36 24.43
CA THR A 135 9.19 -0.52 24.83
C THR A 135 9.17 -0.16 26.32
N GLY A 136 8.03 -0.34 27.00
CA GLY A 136 7.89 -0.15 28.45
C GLY A 136 8.35 -1.37 29.27
N ALA A 137 8.43 -2.54 28.65
CA ALA A 137 8.89 -3.75 29.31
C ALA A 137 10.41 -3.80 29.42
N THR A 138 10.94 -3.89 30.64
CA THR A 138 12.40 -3.93 30.90
C THR A 138 13.06 -5.20 30.38
N ALA A 139 12.31 -6.29 30.19
CA ALA A 139 12.78 -7.56 29.68
C ALA A 139 11.79 -8.20 28.71
N VAL A 140 12.28 -9.15 27.90
CA VAL A 140 11.43 -10.11 27.19
C VAL A 140 10.67 -10.94 28.22
N VAL A 141 9.35 -11.03 28.10
CA VAL A 141 8.50 -11.81 29.01
C VAL A 141 7.74 -12.86 28.21
N LEU A 142 7.88 -14.13 28.59
CA LEU A 142 7.20 -15.26 27.99
C LEU A 142 6.04 -15.71 28.87
N THR A 143 4.95 -16.13 28.23
CA THR A 143 3.94 -16.94 28.91
C THR A 143 4.51 -18.34 29.21
N VAL A 144 3.97 -19.02 30.23
CA VAL A 144 4.38 -20.40 30.55
C VAL A 144 4.19 -21.33 29.35
N ASP A 145 3.08 -21.19 28.63
CA ASP A 145 2.79 -22.00 27.44
C ASP A 145 3.81 -21.75 26.31
N ALA A 146 4.18 -20.49 26.08
CA ALA A 146 5.20 -20.15 25.09
C ALA A 146 6.57 -20.69 25.47
N ALA A 147 6.95 -20.57 26.75
CA ALA A 147 8.22 -21.09 27.26
C ALA A 147 8.28 -22.62 27.16
N LYS A 148 7.18 -23.31 27.49
CA LYS A 148 7.03 -24.76 27.33
C LYS A 148 7.15 -25.18 25.86
N ALA A 149 6.46 -24.49 24.95
CA ALA A 149 6.49 -24.78 23.53
C ALA A 149 7.87 -24.55 22.89
N ALA A 150 8.65 -23.61 23.45
CA ALA A 150 10.04 -23.32 23.07
C ALA A 150 11.06 -24.30 23.69
N GLY A 151 10.62 -25.30 24.47
CA GLY A 151 11.49 -26.30 25.08
C GLY A 151 12.41 -25.73 26.16
N LEU A 152 12.03 -24.61 26.78
CA LEU A 152 12.80 -24.01 27.85
C LEU A 152 12.69 -24.85 29.14
N PRO A 153 13.78 -24.98 29.94
CA PRO A 153 13.76 -25.77 31.17
C PRO A 153 12.87 -25.10 32.23
N LEU A 154 11.62 -25.57 32.35
CA LEU A 154 10.65 -25.03 33.31
C LEU A 154 10.76 -25.66 34.70
N ASP A 155 11.29 -26.88 34.80
CA ASP A 155 11.26 -27.70 36.02
C ASP A 155 12.09 -27.13 37.18
N PHE A 156 13.04 -26.24 36.86
CA PHE A 156 13.94 -25.59 37.83
C PHE A 156 13.67 -24.09 37.98
N LEU A 157 12.56 -23.59 37.43
CA LEU A 157 12.24 -22.17 37.50
C LEU A 157 11.84 -21.76 38.91
N ARG A 158 12.54 -20.75 39.43
CA ARG A 158 12.19 -20.08 40.69
C ARG A 158 11.47 -18.79 40.33
N TYR A 159 10.19 -18.70 40.70
CA TYR A 159 9.38 -17.50 40.52
C TYR A 159 9.66 -16.50 41.66
N ASP A 160 10.85 -15.95 41.69
CA ASP A 160 11.34 -15.04 42.73
C ASP A 160 11.47 -13.58 42.28
N VAL A 161 11.34 -13.31 40.98
CA VAL A 161 11.37 -11.95 40.43
C VAL A 161 9.98 -11.35 40.47
N VAL A 162 9.79 -10.25 41.19
CA VAL A 162 8.53 -9.49 41.15
C VAL A 162 8.55 -8.56 39.94
N VAL A 163 7.56 -8.67 39.07
CA VAL A 163 7.39 -7.84 37.87
C VAL A 163 6.10 -7.05 38.01
N GLU A 164 6.18 -5.75 37.74
CA GLU A 164 5.00 -4.91 37.60
C GLU A 164 4.47 -5.01 36.17
N THR A 165 3.22 -5.44 36.05
CA THR A 165 2.51 -5.52 34.78
C THR A 165 1.29 -4.60 34.83
N ALA A 166 0.69 -4.33 33.69
CA ALA A 166 -0.56 -3.55 33.63
C ALA A 166 -1.69 -4.18 34.45
N ASN A 167 -1.64 -5.50 34.71
CA ASN A 167 -2.63 -6.23 35.51
C ASN A 167 -2.25 -6.32 37.01
N GLY A 168 -1.20 -5.61 37.44
CA GLY A 168 -0.67 -5.65 38.80
C GLY A 168 0.67 -6.38 38.92
N ARG A 169 1.09 -6.63 40.16
CA ARG A 169 2.34 -7.34 40.46
C ARG A 169 2.17 -8.84 40.24
N THR A 170 3.13 -9.43 39.54
CA THR A 170 3.21 -10.88 39.34
C THR A 170 4.62 -11.36 39.64
N LYS A 171 4.76 -12.65 39.91
CA LYS A 171 6.08 -13.28 39.99
C LYS A 171 6.47 -13.80 38.61
N ALA A 172 7.75 -13.77 38.34
CA ALA A 172 8.34 -14.32 37.14
C ALA A 172 9.62 -15.06 37.49
N ALA A 173 9.99 -16.01 36.64
CA ALA A 173 11.23 -16.74 36.75
C ALA A 173 12.22 -16.28 35.68
N SER A 174 13.47 -16.08 36.07
CA SER A 174 14.53 -15.67 35.14
C SER A 174 15.02 -16.83 34.29
N ILE A 175 15.18 -16.60 32.99
CA ILE A 175 15.70 -17.57 32.04
C ILE A 175 16.53 -16.89 30.94
N VAL A 176 17.33 -17.67 30.23
CA VAL A 176 18.06 -17.21 29.05
C VAL A 176 17.55 -17.95 27.82
N ILE A 177 17.08 -17.18 26.83
CA ILE A 177 16.76 -17.69 25.50
C ILE A 177 18.06 -17.82 24.72
N GLU A 178 18.36 -19.02 24.20
CA GLU A 178 19.61 -19.26 23.46
C GLU A 178 19.63 -18.51 22.15
N LYS A 179 18.52 -18.58 21.40
CA LYS A 179 18.35 -17.90 20.12
C LYS A 179 16.94 -17.32 20.04
N LEU A 180 16.87 -16.00 19.86
CA LEU A 180 15.64 -15.25 19.61
C LEU A 180 15.77 -14.57 18.25
N THR A 181 14.90 -14.94 17.32
CA THR A 181 14.93 -14.42 15.94
C THR A 181 13.65 -13.67 15.64
N VAL A 182 13.75 -12.47 15.06
CA VAL A 182 12.62 -11.65 14.63
C VAL A 182 12.88 -11.24 13.18
N GLY A 183 12.13 -11.82 12.23
CA GLY A 183 12.47 -11.72 10.81
C GLY A 183 13.90 -12.24 10.58
N ASP A 184 14.76 -11.39 10.01
CA ASP A 184 16.19 -11.71 9.78
C ASP A 184 17.11 -11.30 10.95
N ILE A 185 16.55 -10.67 11.99
CA ILE A 185 17.32 -10.20 13.14
C ILE A 185 17.50 -11.35 14.14
N VAL A 186 18.74 -11.77 14.35
CA VAL A 186 19.09 -12.86 15.28
C VAL A 186 19.76 -12.31 16.52
N ALA A 187 19.14 -12.51 17.69
CA ALA A 187 19.74 -12.25 18.99
C ALA A 187 20.06 -13.57 19.71
N ARG A 188 21.23 -13.64 20.35
CA ARG A 188 21.69 -14.83 21.09
C ARG A 188 21.84 -14.54 22.58
N ARG A 189 21.57 -15.54 23.42
CA ARG A 189 21.66 -15.45 24.89
C ARG A 189 20.90 -14.22 25.42
N VAL A 190 19.60 -14.18 25.16
CA VAL A 190 18.72 -13.08 25.55
C VAL A 190 18.11 -13.37 26.92
N PRO A 191 18.39 -12.55 27.96
CA PRO A 191 17.71 -12.65 29.23
C PRO A 191 16.21 -12.42 29.04
N ALA A 192 15.41 -13.32 29.59
CA ALA A 192 13.97 -13.28 29.54
C ALA A 192 13.38 -13.68 30.89
N LEU A 193 12.11 -13.36 31.07
CA LEU A 193 11.32 -13.73 32.23
C LEU A 193 10.18 -14.63 31.80
N VAL A 194 9.84 -15.64 32.59
CA VAL A 194 8.63 -16.45 32.40
C VAL A 194 7.64 -16.04 33.48
N ALA A 195 6.50 -15.46 33.08
CA ALA A 195 5.47 -15.05 34.03
C ALA A 195 4.80 -16.26 34.69
N GLU A 196 4.46 -16.17 35.98
CA GLU A 196 3.73 -17.22 36.71
C GLU A 196 2.32 -17.41 36.13
N SER A 197 1.85 -18.66 36.07
CA SER A 197 0.49 -18.98 35.62
C SER A 197 -0.55 -18.38 36.55
N GLY A 198 -1.61 -17.78 36.00
CA GLY A 198 -2.83 -17.50 36.77
C GLY A 198 -3.24 -16.04 36.98
N ASN A 199 -2.70 -15.06 36.23
CA ASN A 199 -3.48 -13.87 35.76
C ASN A 199 -2.68 -12.71 35.11
N SER A 200 -1.38 -12.80 34.92
CA SER A 200 -0.62 -11.57 34.58
C SER A 200 -0.40 -11.31 33.08
N LEU A 201 -0.24 -12.35 32.25
CA LEU A 201 0.14 -12.17 30.85
C LEU A 201 -0.56 -13.13 29.87
N LYS A 202 -1.32 -12.56 28.91
CA LYS A 202 -2.02 -13.31 27.85
C LYS A 202 -1.13 -13.60 26.63
N THR A 203 -0.25 -12.67 26.31
CA THR A 203 0.63 -12.73 25.13
C THR A 203 2.04 -12.36 25.55
N SER A 204 3.03 -13.09 25.04
CA SER A 204 4.45 -12.79 25.33
C SER A 204 4.84 -11.38 24.88
N LEU A 205 5.76 -10.75 25.59
CA LEU A 205 6.23 -9.40 25.33
C LEU A 205 7.69 -9.40 24.85
N LEU A 206 7.96 -8.63 23.80
CA LEU A 206 9.30 -8.37 23.30
C LEU A 206 9.77 -7.03 23.87
N GLY A 207 10.49 -7.10 24.99
CA GLY A 207 10.96 -5.94 25.74
C GLY A 207 12.42 -5.56 25.50
N MET A 208 12.93 -4.71 26.39
CA MET A 208 14.22 -4.03 26.23
C MET A 208 15.45 -4.95 26.23
N THR A 209 15.41 -6.13 26.87
CA THR A 209 16.53 -7.11 26.78
C THR A 209 16.78 -7.63 25.36
N PHE A 210 15.77 -7.55 24.48
CA PHE A 210 15.94 -7.75 23.05
C PHE A 210 16.18 -6.43 22.31
N LEU A 211 15.36 -5.39 22.56
CA LEU A 211 15.42 -4.14 21.80
C LEU A 211 16.78 -3.42 21.92
N ASN A 212 17.45 -3.48 23.07
CA ASN A 212 18.79 -2.91 23.28
C ASN A 212 19.91 -3.61 22.51
N ARG A 213 19.63 -4.76 21.89
CA ARG A 213 20.59 -5.52 21.07
C ARG A 213 20.52 -5.14 19.60
N LEU A 214 19.48 -4.40 19.23
CA LEU A 214 19.31 -3.85 17.90
C LEU A 214 20.35 -2.74 17.67
N ASP A 215 20.52 -2.39 16.40
CA ASP A 215 21.23 -1.17 16.02
C ASP A 215 20.34 0.04 16.31
N SER A 216 19.07 -0.04 15.90
CA SER A 216 18.05 0.96 16.22
C SER A 216 16.64 0.36 16.19
N TYR A 217 15.73 1.00 16.91
CA TYR A 217 14.29 0.79 16.79
C TYR A 217 13.59 2.15 16.75
N GLU A 218 12.62 2.31 15.86
CA GLU A 218 11.96 3.60 15.64
C GLU A 218 10.46 3.42 15.43
N VAL A 219 9.67 4.22 16.15
CA VAL A 219 8.22 4.30 15.98
C VAL A 219 7.88 5.54 15.16
N ARG A 220 7.31 5.37 13.97
CA ARG A 220 6.82 6.43 13.09
C ARG A 220 5.32 6.25 12.83
N GLY A 221 4.49 6.96 13.59
CA GLY A 221 3.03 6.84 13.52
C GLY A 221 2.56 5.40 13.79
N ASP A 222 2.05 4.75 12.75
CA ASP A 222 1.56 3.37 12.78
C ASP A 222 2.60 2.32 12.34
N ARG A 223 3.86 2.70 12.23
CA ARG A 223 4.96 1.80 11.86
C ARG A 223 6.00 1.74 12.95
N LEU A 224 6.49 0.54 13.23
CA LEU A 224 7.65 0.27 14.06
C LEU A 224 8.72 -0.40 13.20
N VAL A 225 9.88 0.23 13.11
CA VAL A 225 11.02 -0.29 12.34
C VAL A 225 12.08 -0.78 13.32
N LEU A 226 12.48 -2.04 13.18
CA LEU A 226 13.57 -2.67 13.94
C LEU A 226 14.74 -2.88 12.98
N ARG A 227 15.95 -2.44 13.34
CA ARG A 227 17.18 -2.66 12.58
C ARG A 227 18.15 -3.48 13.42
N GLY A 228 18.51 -4.67 12.96
CA GLY A 228 19.56 -5.47 13.57
C GLY A 228 20.94 -4.94 13.21
N ARG A 229 21.97 -5.40 13.94
CA ARG A 229 23.35 -5.05 13.62
C ARG A 229 23.85 -5.87 12.42
N PRO A 230 24.69 -5.29 11.54
CA PRO A 230 25.35 -6.06 10.50
C PRO A 230 26.19 -7.18 11.12
N SER A 231 26.14 -8.37 10.52
CA SER A 231 27.04 -9.46 10.87
C SER A 231 28.44 -9.10 10.38
N SER A 232 29.33 -8.74 11.30
CA SER A 232 30.77 -8.57 11.06
C SER A 232 31.44 -9.88 10.68
#